data_AF-A0AA87ZMM0-F1
#
_entry.id   AF-A0AA87ZMM0-F1
#
_cell.length_a   1.000
_cell.length_b   1.000
_cell.length_c   1.000
_cell.angle_alpha   90.00
_cell.angle_beta   90.00
_cell.angle_gamma   90.00
#
_symmetry.space_group_name_H-M   'P 1'
#
loop_
_entity.id
_entity.type
_entity.pdbx_description
1 polymer ?
#
loop_
_entity_poly.entity_id
_entity_poly.type
_entity_poly.pdbx_seq_one_letter_code
_entity_poly.pdbx_strand_id
1 'polypeptide(L)'
;MTASFLGIKSPVPYRWRKSMTESKLKYGMNFAFGGTGVFNTMEKEPNMSTQIDFFQHLIEQKFYSERDLNSSVALVSVAGNDYAAFIANYKGGNNNMVSG
;
A
#
# COMPACT_ATOMS: atom_id res chain seq x y z
N MET A 1 10.48 2.92 11.68
CA MET A 1 10.37 2.03 12.85
C MET A 1 10.63 0.57 12.46
N THR A 2 9.92 -0.03 11.51
CA THR A 2 10.15 -1.45 11.12
C THR A 2 11.52 -1.71 10.47
N ALA A 3 11.89 -0.98 9.41
CA ALA A 3 13.16 -1.18 8.70
C ALA A 3 14.38 -0.98 9.63
N SER A 4 14.34 0.10 10.43
CA SER A 4 15.40 0.41 11.40
C SER A 4 15.55 -0.66 12.47
N PHE A 5 14.45 -1.28 12.93
CA PHE A 5 14.48 -2.40 13.87
C PHE A 5 15.21 -3.62 13.30
N LEU A 6 15.07 -3.87 12.00
CA LEU A 6 15.77 -4.93 11.28
C LEU A 6 17.19 -4.53 10.83
N GLY A 7 17.66 -3.33 11.18
CA GLY A 7 18.99 -2.83 10.78
C GLY A 7 19.13 -2.53 9.28
N ILE A 8 18.00 -2.38 8.55
CA ILE A 8 18.01 -2.09 7.10
C ILE A 8 17.55 -0.65 6.82
N LYS A 9 17.92 -0.13 5.64
CA LYS A 9 17.42 1.18 5.18
C LYS A 9 15.93 1.10 4.85
N SER A 10 15.24 2.22 5.05
CA SER A 10 13.82 2.32 4.72
C SER A 10 13.56 2.04 3.23
N PRO A 11 12.58 1.18 2.92
CA PRO A 11 12.13 0.92 1.56
C PRO A 11 11.67 2.19 0.83
N VAL A 12 11.92 2.24 -0.48
CA VAL A 12 11.51 3.37 -1.33
C VAL A 12 10.01 3.24 -1.65
N PRO A 13 9.21 4.31 -1.58
CA PRO A 13 7.82 4.27 -2.05
C PRO A 13 7.73 3.89 -3.53
N TYR A 14 6.83 2.97 -3.89
CA TYR A 14 6.64 2.47 -5.26
C TYR A 14 6.43 3.60 -6.28
N ARG A 15 5.74 4.67 -5.86
CA ARG A 15 5.49 5.89 -6.66
C ARG A 15 6.78 6.55 -7.16
N TRP A 16 7.89 6.41 -6.44
CA TRP A 16 9.17 7.05 -6.76
C TRP A 16 10.22 6.10 -7.33
N ARG A 17 9.87 4.83 -7.58
CA ARG A 17 10.83 3.80 -8.01
C ARG A 17 11.63 4.17 -9.26
N LYS A 18 10.99 4.82 -10.24
CA LYS A 18 11.61 5.21 -11.52
C LYS A 18 12.60 6.37 -11.38
N SER A 19 12.51 7.13 -10.29
CA SER A 19 13.36 8.28 -10.02
C SER A 19 14.49 7.98 -9.03
N MET A 20 14.63 6.70 -8.64
CA MET A 20 15.57 6.28 -7.61
C MET A 20 16.69 5.42 -8.19
N THR A 21 17.88 5.50 -7.59
CA THR A 21 19.01 4.64 -7.98
C THR A 21 18.79 3.20 -7.55
N GLU A 22 19.31 2.24 -8.32
CA GLU A 22 19.24 0.80 -8.00
C GLU A 22 19.75 0.50 -6.58
N SER A 23 20.80 1.21 -6.16
CA SER A 23 21.40 1.09 -4.81
C SER A 23 20.42 1.37 -3.67
N LYS A 24 19.36 2.15 -3.91
CA LYS A 24 18.28 2.42 -2.94
C LYS A 24 17.15 1.41 -3.06
N LEU A 25 16.89 0.87 -4.26
CA LEU A 25 15.83 -0.10 -4.53
C LEU A 25 16.15 -1.51 -4.00
N LYS A 26 17.44 -1.82 -3.77
CA LYS A 26 17.87 -3.09 -3.17
C LYS A 26 17.39 -3.34 -1.74
N TYR A 27 16.95 -2.30 -1.03
CA TYR A 27 16.44 -2.41 0.35
C TYR A 27 14.92 -2.68 0.39
N GLY A 28 14.32 -3.01 -0.74
CA GLY A 28 12.89 -3.26 -0.88
C GLY A 28 12.09 -2.02 -1.26
N MET A 29 10.77 -2.21 -1.32
CA MET A 29 9.83 -1.21 -1.80
C MET A 29 8.60 -1.12 -0.91
N ASN A 30 8.10 0.09 -0.68
CA ASN A 30 6.86 0.34 0.03
C ASN A 30 5.73 0.60 -0.97
N PHE A 31 4.73 -0.28 -1.00
CA PHE A 31 3.58 -0.19 -1.91
C PHE A 31 2.38 0.53 -1.30
N ALA A 32 2.43 0.89 -0.01
CA ALA A 32 1.29 1.45 0.70
C ALA A 32 0.91 2.86 0.24
N PHE A 33 -0.38 3.08 0.02
CA PHE A 33 -0.98 4.41 -0.13
C PHE A 33 -1.82 4.72 1.11
N GLY A 34 -1.48 5.82 1.79
CA GLY A 34 -2.15 6.24 3.02
C GLY A 34 -3.64 6.50 2.81
N GLY A 35 -4.45 6.17 3.82
CA GLY A 35 -5.91 6.38 3.81
C GLY A 35 -6.71 5.40 2.93
N THR A 36 -6.05 4.55 2.16
CA THR A 36 -6.70 3.50 1.36
C THR A 36 -7.01 2.25 2.19
N GLY A 37 -7.91 1.41 1.69
CA GLY A 37 -8.35 0.15 2.31
C GLY A 37 -8.29 -1.02 1.33
N VAL A 38 -8.87 -2.15 1.74
CA VAL A 38 -9.15 -3.27 0.82
C VAL A 38 -10.13 -2.82 -0.26
N PHE A 39 -11.14 -2.06 0.14
CA PHE A 39 -12.12 -1.46 -0.75
C PHE A 39 -11.75 -0.01 -1.08
N ASN A 40 -12.52 0.57 -1.99
CA ASN A 40 -12.43 2.00 -2.26
C ASN A 40 -12.91 2.79 -1.04
N THR A 41 -12.08 3.71 -0.59
CA THR A 41 -12.36 4.59 0.55
C THR A 41 -12.65 6.01 0.05
N MET A 42 -12.63 7.00 0.94
CA MET A 42 -12.70 8.41 0.54
C MET A 42 -11.45 8.88 -0.22
N GLU A 43 -10.32 8.21 -0.03
CA GLU A 43 -9.08 8.49 -0.76
C GLU A 43 -9.14 7.92 -2.17
N LYS A 44 -8.90 8.77 -3.17
CA LYS A 44 -8.87 8.40 -4.61
C LYS A 44 -7.48 7.92 -5.03
N GLU A 45 -6.89 7.07 -4.22
CA GLU A 45 -5.56 6.49 -4.42
C GLU A 45 -5.68 4.96 -4.59
N PRO A 46 -4.65 4.27 -5.12
CA PRO A 46 -4.66 2.82 -5.31
C PRO A 46 -5.05 2.05 -4.05
N ASN A 47 -6.14 1.28 -4.11
CA ASN A 47 -6.57 0.40 -3.02
C ASN A 47 -5.62 -0.79 -2.85
N MET A 48 -5.81 -1.59 -1.80
CA MET A 48 -4.90 -2.68 -1.45
C MET A 48 -4.73 -3.71 -2.57
N SER A 49 -5.79 -4.03 -3.32
CA SER A 49 -5.70 -4.94 -4.46
C SER A 49 -4.73 -4.38 -5.51
N THR A 50 -4.88 -3.11 -5.88
CA THR A 50 -3.96 -2.45 -6.81
C THR A 50 -2.52 -2.35 -6.26
N GLN A 51 -2.35 -2.17 -4.95
CA GLN A 51 -1.03 -2.18 -4.31
C GLN A 51 -0.35 -3.55 -4.40
N ILE A 52 -1.13 -4.64 -4.26
CA ILE A 52 -0.65 -6.01 -4.45
C ILE A 52 -0.30 -6.24 -5.92
N ASP A 53 -1.11 -5.75 -6.85
CA ASP A 53 -0.84 -5.86 -8.29
C ASP A 53 0.50 -5.19 -8.66
N PHE A 54 0.82 -4.03 -8.05
CA PHE A 54 2.12 -3.38 -8.22
C PHE A 54 3.29 -4.25 -7.78
N PHE A 55 3.13 -4.98 -6.67
CA PHE A 55 4.14 -5.93 -6.21
C PHE A 55 4.26 -7.10 -7.19
N GLN A 56 3.15 -7.72 -7.58
CA GLN A 56 3.12 -8.83 -8.52
C GLN A 56 3.79 -8.50 -9.85
N HIS A 57 3.51 -7.32 -10.41
CA HIS A 57 4.16 -6.85 -11.64
C HIS A 57 5.69 -6.79 -11.53
N LEU A 58 6.24 -6.41 -10.37
CA LEU A 58 7.70 -6.39 -10.17
C LEU A 58 8.28 -7.81 -10.09
N ILE A 59 7.52 -8.76 -9.55
CA ILE A 59 7.92 -10.18 -9.54
C ILE A 59 7.94 -10.74 -10.95
N GLU A 60 6.89 -10.47 -11.74
CA GLU A 60 6.80 -10.89 -13.14
C GLU A 60 7.93 -10.31 -14.01
N GLN A 61 8.31 -9.05 -13.74
CA GLN A 61 9.44 -8.38 -14.40
C GLN A 61 10.81 -8.86 -13.91
N LYS A 62 10.86 -9.79 -12.94
CA LYS A 62 12.09 -10.26 -12.29
C LYS A 62 12.93 -9.12 -11.72
N PHE A 63 12.26 -8.07 -11.22
CA PHE A 63 12.93 -6.91 -10.64
C PHE A 63 13.73 -7.29 -9.39
N TYR A 64 13.23 -8.28 -8.63
CA TYR A 64 13.95 -8.96 -7.55
C TYR A 64 14.19 -10.41 -7.97
N SER A 65 15.38 -10.93 -7.67
CA SER A 65 15.69 -12.34 -7.94
C SER A 65 14.95 -13.26 -6.96
N GLU A 66 14.79 -14.54 -7.29
CA GLU A 66 14.22 -15.53 -6.35
C GLU A 66 14.97 -15.59 -5.02
N ARG A 67 16.29 -15.40 -5.05
CA ARG A 67 17.12 -15.34 -3.84
C ARG A 67 16.77 -14.12 -2.99
N ASP A 68 16.58 -12.96 -3.62
CA ASP A 68 16.17 -11.75 -2.90
C ASP A 68 14.81 -11.95 -2.24
N LEU A 69 13.86 -12.58 -2.94
CA LEU A 69 12.52 -12.86 -2.42
C LEU A 69 12.54 -13.86 -1.26
N ASN A 70 13.28 -14.97 -1.39
CA ASN A 70 13.39 -16.00 -0.36
C ASN A 70 14.12 -15.53 0.92
N SER A 71 14.86 -14.42 0.84
CA SER A 71 15.54 -13.80 1.99
C SER A 71 14.88 -12.49 2.45
N SER A 72 13.68 -12.18 1.92
CA SER A 72 12.95 -10.96 2.22
C SER A 72 11.90 -11.13 3.32
N VAL A 73 11.44 -10.01 3.85
CA VAL A 73 10.30 -9.93 4.78
C VAL A 73 9.24 -9.04 4.16
N ALA A 74 7.99 -9.50 4.16
CA ALA A 74 6.83 -8.69 3.82
C ALA A 74 6.08 -8.28 5.08
N LEU A 75 5.72 -6.99 5.17
CA LEU A 75 4.82 -6.46 6.19
C LEU A 75 3.55 -5.97 5.50
N VAL A 76 2.42 -6.58 5.83
CA VAL A 76 1.10 -6.16 5.36
C VAL A 76 0.29 -5.69 6.56
N SER A 77 -0.29 -4.50 6.46
CA SER A 77 -1.13 -3.93 7.51
C SER A 77 -2.29 -3.19 6.88
N VAL A 78 -3.51 -3.55 7.30
CA VAL A 78 -4.74 -2.86 6.94
C VAL A 78 -5.54 -2.60 8.21
N ALA A 79 -5.93 -1.36 8.44
CA ALA A 79 -6.73 -1.01 9.61
C ALA A 79 -7.51 0.28 9.37
N GLY A 80 -8.75 0.31 9.88
CA GLY A 80 -9.54 1.52 10.10
C GLY A 80 -10.16 2.17 8.85
N ASN A 81 -9.45 2.26 7.74
CA ASN A 81 -9.88 3.07 6.58
C ASN A 81 -11.17 2.55 5.94
N ASP A 82 -11.30 1.24 5.74
CA ASP A 82 -12.53 0.64 5.22
C ASP A 82 -13.73 0.89 6.15
N TYR A 83 -13.51 0.77 7.47
CA TYR A 83 -14.56 0.99 8.46
C TYR A 83 -14.96 2.47 8.56
N ALA A 84 -13.99 3.38 8.51
CA ALA A 84 -14.22 4.81 8.46
C ALA A 84 -15.02 5.21 7.21
N ALA A 85 -14.66 4.66 6.05
CA ALA A 85 -15.39 4.87 4.80
C ALA A 85 -16.83 4.34 4.89
N PHE A 86 -17.02 3.14 5.45
CA PHE A 86 -18.35 2.57 5.69
C PHE A 86 -19.21 3.50 6.56
N ILE A 87 -18.68 3.96 7.71
CA ILE A 87 -19.40 4.89 8.60
C ILE A 87 -19.73 6.20 7.88
N ALA A 88 -18.78 6.78 7.15
CA ALA A 88 -18.97 8.04 6.44
C ALA A 88 -20.06 7.93 5.37
N ASN A 89 -20.05 6.85 4.58
CA ASN A 89 -21.06 6.59 3.57
C ASN A 89 -22.44 6.29 4.18
N TYR A 90 -22.49 5.54 5.28
CA TYR A 90 -23.72 5.25 5.98
C TYR A 90 -24.35 6.50 6.62
N LYS A 91 -23.55 7.31 7.32
CA LYS A 91 -24.03 8.57 7.93
C LYS A 91 -24.35 9.64 6.88
N GLY A 92 -23.60 9.70 5.78
CA GLY A 92 -23.87 10.60 4.66
C GLY A 92 -25.14 10.23 3.88
N GLY A 93 -25.49 8.94 3.80
CA GLY A 93 -26.72 8.47 3.16
C GLY A 93 -28.00 8.73 3.96
N ASN A 94 -27.91 8.79 5.29
CA ASN A 94 -29.07 8.99 6.17
C ASN A 94 -29.57 10.46 6.25
N ASN A 95 -28.82 11.42 5.70
CA ASN A 95 -29.23 12.84 5.70
C ASN A 95 -30.21 13.20 4.57
N ASN A 96 -30.54 12.27 3.67
CA ASN A 96 -31.44 12.50 2.53
C ASN A 96 -32.86 11.91 2.72
N MET A 97 -33.24 11.52 3.94
CA MET A 97 -34.57 10.96 4.25
C MET A 97 -35.38 11.78 5.26
N VAL A 98 -35.17 13.10 5.35
CA VAL A 98 -36.10 13.99 6.09
C VAL A 98 -36.27 15.31 5.36
N SER A 99 -37.03 15.27 4.27
CA SER A 99 -37.80 16.41 3.76
C SER A 99 -39.10 15.83 3.20
N GLY A 100 -40.06 15.60 4.10
CA GLY A 100 -41.47 15.49 3.78
C GLY A 100 -42.15 16.81 4.06
#